data_AF-A0A958A8J7-F1
#
_entry.id   AF-A0A958A8J7-F1
#
_cell.length_a   1.000
_cell.length_b   1.000
_cell.length_c   1.000
_cell.angle_alpha   90.00
_cell.angle_beta   90.00
_cell.angle_gamma   90.00
#
_symmetry.space_group_name_H-M   'P 1'
#
loop_
_entity.id
_entity.type
_entity.pdbx_description
1 polymer ?
#
loop_
_entity_poly.entity_id
_entity_poly.type
_entity_poly.pdbx_seq_one_letter_code
_entity_poly.pdbx_strand_id
1 'polypeptide(L)'
;MTYFGFLTIFLGLPLLFLGGLMTYDIRQKRRLPDTLRNWPPMVALATHVAVALIYTTPWDNYLVANRVWWYDPQLVTGIVWGWVPLEEYTFFVLQPL
;
A
#
# COMPACT_ATOMS: atom_id res chain seq x y z
N MET A 1 16.47 2.27 11.06
CA MET A 1 15.92 2.39 9.69
C MET A 1 14.63 3.17 9.80
N THR A 2 14.43 4.21 8.99
CA THR A 2 13.18 4.99 9.00
C THR A 2 12.03 4.15 8.45
N TYR A 3 10.80 4.53 8.75
CA TYR A 3 9.64 3.79 8.29
C TYR A 3 9.53 3.81 6.75
N PHE A 4 9.75 4.95 6.09
CA PHE A 4 9.88 4.98 4.62
C PHE A 4 11.01 4.10 4.08
N GLY A 5 12.13 4.00 4.79
CA GLY A 5 13.22 3.09 4.42
C GLY A 5 12.77 1.63 4.44
N PHE A 6 12.02 1.24 5.48
CA PHE A 6 11.40 -0.08 5.56
C PHE A 6 10.43 -0.31 4.37
N LEU A 7 9.49 0.60 4.13
CA LEU A 7 8.51 0.48 3.05
C LEU A 7 9.18 0.38 1.68
N THR A 8 10.26 1.13 1.46
CA THR A 8 11.01 1.10 0.19
C THR A 8 11.61 -0.27 -0.08
N ILE A 9 12.23 -0.88 0.93
CA ILE A 9 12.90 -2.18 0.79
C ILE A 9 11.88 -3.31 0.68
N PHE A 10 10.87 -3.32 1.56
CA PHE A 10 9.99 -4.48 1.72
C PHE A 10 8.72 -4.42 0.87
N LEU A 11 8.29 -3.24 0.42
CA LEU A 11 7.16 -3.10 -0.51
C LEU A 11 7.60 -2.52 -1.85
N GLY A 12 8.42 -1.46 -1.83
CA GLY A 12 8.88 -0.79 -3.06
C GLY A 12 9.62 -1.74 -3.99
N LEU A 13 10.63 -2.49 -3.51
CA LEU A 13 11.39 -3.41 -4.36
C LEU A 13 10.54 -4.55 -4.93
N PRO A 14 9.71 -5.28 -4.15
CA PRO A 14 8.80 -6.28 -4.71
C PRO A 14 7.81 -5.69 -5.72
N LEU A 15 7.21 -4.54 -5.44
CA LEU A 15 6.27 -3.89 -6.36
C LEU A 15 6.93 -3.46 -7.67
N LEU A 16 8.16 -2.94 -7.62
CA LEU A 16 8.93 -2.61 -8.81
C LEU A 16 9.25 -3.87 -9.63
N PHE A 17 9.60 -4.97 -8.96
CA PHE A 17 9.84 -6.25 -9.62
C PHE A 17 8.57 -6.79 -10.30
N LEU A 18 7.44 -6.81 -9.58
CA LEU A 18 6.14 -7.25 -10.11
C LEU A 18 5.65 -6.34 -11.24
N GLY A 19 5.83 -5.03 -11.13
CA GLY A 19 5.56 -4.07 -12.20
C GLY A 19 6.45 -4.31 -13.43
N GLY A 20 7.71 -4.65 -13.21
CA GLY A 20 8.64 -5.08 -14.26
C GLY A 20 8.17 -6.34 -14.99
N LEU A 21 7.73 -7.37 -14.25
CA LEU A 21 7.15 -8.58 -14.82
C LEU A 21 5.84 -8.29 -15.59
N MET A 22 4.97 -7.46 -15.03
CA MET A 22 3.73 -7.06 -15.69
C MET A 22 3.99 -6.32 -17.01
N THR A 23 4.93 -5.38 -17.02
CA THR A 23 5.32 -4.67 -18.26
C THR A 23 5.97 -5.61 -19.27
N TYR A 24 6.77 -6.57 -18.81
CA TYR A 24 7.32 -7.62 -19.66
C TYR A 24 6.21 -8.48 -20.29
N ASP A 25 5.25 -8.97 -19.50
CA ASP A 25 4.14 -9.80 -20.00
C ASP A 25 3.25 -9.04 -21.00
N ILE A 26 2.98 -7.75 -20.75
CA ILE A 26 2.26 -6.88 -21.69
C ILE A 26 3.02 -6.77 -23.03
N ARG A 27 4.34 -6.58 -22.98
CA ARG A 27 5.19 -6.54 -24.19
C ARG A 27 5.18 -7.86 -24.94
N GLN A 28 5.16 -8.99 -24.22
CA GLN A 28 5.05 -10.33 -24.79
C GLN A 28 3.62 -10.69 -25.24
N LYS A 29 2.66 -9.75 -25.17
CA LYS A 29 1.24 -9.96 -25.48
C LYS A 29 0.62 -11.14 -24.70
N ARG A 30 1.21 -11.50 -23.56
CA ARG A 30 0.64 -12.49 -22.65
C ARG A 30 -0.62 -11.88 -22.05
N ARG A 31 -1.72 -12.63 -22.13
CA ARG A 31 -3.01 -12.21 -21.61
C ARG A 31 -3.37 -13.11 -20.45
N LEU A 32 -3.91 -12.49 -19.39
CA LEU A 32 -4.60 -13.25 -18.35
C LEU A 32 -5.71 -14.11 -19.00
N PRO A 33 -5.89 -15.36 -18.54
CA PRO A 33 -7.00 -16.21 -18.95
C PRO A 33 -8.34 -15.49 -18.82
N ASP A 34 -9.27 -15.77 -19.73
CA ASP A 34 -10.58 -15.08 -19.75
C ASP A 34 -11.38 -15.29 -18.46
N THR A 35 -11.19 -16.43 -17.78
CA THR A 35 -11.81 -16.74 -16.47
C THR A 35 -11.36 -15.81 -15.34
N LEU A 36 -10.21 -15.16 -15.48
CA LEU A 36 -9.65 -14.24 -14.49
C LEU A 36 -9.86 -12.76 -14.87
N ARG A 37 -10.60 -12.48 -15.95
CA ARG A 37 -10.81 -11.14 -16.50
C ARG A 37 -12.22 -10.59 -16.24
N ASN A 38 -12.81 -10.95 -15.11
CA ASN A 38 -14.13 -10.44 -14.74
C ASN A 38 -14.13 -8.90 -14.57
N TRP A 39 -13.04 -8.33 -14.08
CA TRP A 39 -12.86 -6.89 -13.87
C TRP A 39 -11.55 -6.41 -14.51
N PRO A 40 -11.46 -5.15 -14.99
CA PRO A 40 -10.19 -4.58 -15.41
C PRO A 40 -9.18 -4.62 -14.23
N PRO A 41 -7.94 -5.10 -14.43
CA PRO A 41 -6.98 -5.29 -13.34
C PRO A 41 -6.76 -4.03 -12.48
N MET A 42 -6.71 -2.86 -13.11
CA MET A 42 -6.54 -1.59 -12.39
C MET A 42 -7.73 -1.25 -11.50
N VAL A 43 -8.95 -1.60 -11.91
CA VAL A 43 -10.15 -1.38 -11.10
C VAL A 43 -10.14 -2.33 -9.90
N ALA A 44 -9.76 -3.59 -10.10
CA ALA A 44 -9.62 -4.55 -9.00
C ALA A 44 -8.58 -4.06 -7.96
N LEU A 45 -7.39 -3.62 -8.40
CA LEU A 45 -6.35 -3.10 -7.51
C LEU A 45 -6.80 -1.81 -6.80
N ALA A 46 -7.37 -0.85 -7.53
CA ALA A 46 -7.89 0.39 -6.95
C ALA A 46 -8.99 0.11 -5.90
N THR A 47 -9.82 -0.91 -6.13
CA THR A 47 -10.84 -1.33 -5.17
C THR A 47 -10.21 -1.87 -3.88
N HIS A 48 -9.15 -2.68 -3.98
CA HIS A 48 -8.45 -3.18 -2.79
C HIS A 48 -7.79 -2.03 -2.01
N VAL A 49 -7.14 -1.09 -2.68
CA VAL A 49 -6.57 0.11 -2.05
C VAL A 49 -7.66 0.95 -1.37
N ALA A 50 -8.80 1.16 -2.03
CA ALA A 50 -9.91 1.92 -1.45
C ALA A 50 -10.49 1.22 -0.22
N VAL A 51 -10.73 -0.09 -0.28
CA VAL A 51 -11.20 -0.88 0.86
C VAL A 51 -10.20 -0.82 2.01
N ALA A 52 -8.91 -0.99 1.73
CA ALA A 52 -7.85 -0.87 2.73
C ALA A 52 -7.92 0.50 3.39
N LEU A 53 -7.83 1.61 2.64
CA LEU A 53 -7.87 2.96 3.20
C LEU A 53 -9.14 3.25 4.01
N ILE A 54 -10.33 2.93 3.49
CA ILE A 54 -11.61 3.23 4.14
C ILE A 54 -11.74 2.43 5.43
N TYR A 55 -11.40 1.15 5.39
CA TYR A 55 -11.50 0.30 6.56
C TYR A 55 -10.41 0.63 7.56
N THR A 56 -9.17 0.91 7.09
CA THR A 56 -8.04 1.02 7.98
C THR A 56 -7.84 2.39 8.62
N THR A 57 -8.21 3.46 7.92
CA THR A 57 -7.97 4.82 8.43
C THR A 57 -8.66 5.09 9.78
N PRO A 58 -9.95 4.73 10.01
CA PRO A 58 -10.65 5.12 11.22
C PRO A 58 -10.16 4.39 12.47
N TRP A 59 -10.01 3.06 12.41
CA TRP A 59 -9.57 2.28 13.58
C TRP A 59 -8.14 2.63 13.94
N ASP A 60 -7.26 2.82 12.96
CA ASP A 60 -5.85 3.04 13.24
C ASP A 60 -5.61 4.41 13.89
N ASN A 61 -6.26 5.44 13.36
CA ASN A 61 -6.29 6.76 14.00
C ASN A 61 -6.87 6.69 15.41
N TYR A 62 -7.94 5.93 15.63
CA TYR A 62 -8.51 5.75 16.96
C TYR A 62 -7.53 5.09 17.91
N LEU A 63 -6.85 4.02 17.50
CA LEU A 63 -5.90 3.31 18.36
C LEU A 63 -4.69 4.17 18.73
N VAL A 64 -4.14 4.93 17.78
CA VAL A 64 -3.01 5.84 18.04
C VAL A 64 -3.45 7.03 18.90
N ALA A 65 -4.63 7.60 18.66
CA ALA A 65 -5.19 8.68 19.48
C ALA A 65 -5.37 8.26 20.95
N ASN A 66 -5.77 7.00 21.18
CA ASN A 66 -5.95 6.44 22.52
C ASN A 66 -4.67 5.83 23.11
N ARG A 67 -3.52 5.97 22.44
CA ARG A 67 -2.21 5.43 22.85
C ARG A 67 -2.23 3.92 23.10
N VAL A 68 -3.09 3.19 22.40
CA VAL A 68 -3.03 1.73 22.37
C VAL A 68 -1.70 1.29 21.76
N TRP A 69 -1.23 2.04 20.77
CA TRP A 69 0.11 1.96 20.21
C TRP A 69 0.53 3.32 19.61
N TRP A 70 1.79 3.46 19.19
CA TRP A 70 2.35 4.72 18.70
C TRP A 70 3.56 4.50 17.77
N TYR A 71 3.95 5.58 17.08
CA TYR A 71 5.14 5.63 16.25
C TYR A 71 6.26 6.40 16.95
N ASP A 72 7.50 5.98 16.77
CA ASP A 72 8.67 6.76 17.20
C ASP A 72 8.84 7.98 16.30
N PRO A 73 8.75 9.22 16.84
CA PRO A 73 8.91 10.45 16.06
C PRO A 73 10.26 10.57 15.32
N GLN A 74 11.30 9.85 15.76
CA GLN A 74 12.60 9.83 15.10
C GLN A 74 12.64 8.95 13.84
N LEU A 75 11.66 8.05 13.68
CA LEU A 75 11.63 7.08 12.59
C LEU A 75 10.62 7.44 11.49
N VAL A 76 9.75 8.42 11.73
CA VAL A 76 8.76 8.95 10.79
C VAL A 76 9.07 10.39 10.41
N THR A 77 8.51 10.87 9.31
CA THR A 77 8.72 12.23 8.79
C THR A 77 8.04 13.32 9.61
N GLY A 78 7.13 12.94 10.52
CA GLY A 78 6.33 13.89 11.29
C GLY A 78 5.16 14.49 10.51
N ILE A 79 4.97 14.11 9.24
CA ILE A 79 3.78 14.47 8.46
C ILE A 79 2.65 13.53 8.89
N VAL A 80 1.63 14.08 9.55
CA VAL A 80 0.54 13.31 10.15
C VAL A 80 -0.80 13.74 9.53
N TRP A 81 -1.65 12.77 9.22
CA TRP A 81 -3.05 13.01 8.92
C TRP A 81 -3.90 12.42 10.05
N GLY A 82 -4.58 13.28 10.80
CA GLY A 82 -5.20 12.87 12.07
C GLY A 82 -4.14 12.62 13.14
N TRP A 83 -3.91 11.35 13.47
CA TRP A 83 -2.93 10.87 14.46
C TRP A 83 -1.86 9.96 13.86
N VAL A 84 -2.07 9.49 12.63
CA VAL A 84 -1.24 8.48 11.96
C VAL A 84 -0.29 9.16 10.95
N PRO A 85 1.00 8.77 10.90
CA PRO A 85 1.96 9.33 9.97
C PRO A 85 1.67 8.93 8.52
N LEU A 86 2.06 9.78 7.56
CA LEU A 86 1.86 9.58 6.12
C LEU A 86 2.43 8.24 5.62
N GLU A 87 3.50 7.77 6.25
CA GLU A 87 4.11 6.47 6.01
C GLU A 87 3.12 5.32 6.14
N GLU A 88 2.25 5.35 7.14
CA GLU A 88 1.25 4.29 7.33
C GLU A 88 0.18 4.33 6.24
N TYR A 89 -0.24 5.52 5.81
CA TYR A 89 -1.14 5.64 4.66
C TYR A 89 -0.48 5.12 3.38
N THR A 90 0.82 5.34 3.23
CA THR A 90 1.61 4.75 2.13
C THR A 90 1.61 3.24 2.24
N PHE A 91 1.77 2.68 3.44
CA PHE A 91 1.66 1.25 3.70
C PHE A 91 0.29 0.68 3.30
N PHE A 92 -0.81 1.32 3.72
CA PHE A 92 -2.18 0.91 3.35
C PHE A 92 -2.42 0.88 1.85
N VAL A 93 -1.75 1.75 1.08
CA VAL A 93 -1.84 1.77 -0.38
C VAL A 93 -0.93 0.72 -1.01
N LEU A 94 0.31 0.60 -0.57
CA LEU A 94 1.31 -0.24 -1.23
C LEU A 94 1.13 -1.73 -0.92
N GLN A 95 0.74 -2.10 0.29
CA GLN A 95 0.59 -3.50 0.68
C GLN A 95 -0.43 -4.31 -0.15
N PRO A 96 -1.61 -3.78 -0.52
CA PRO A 96 -2.59 -4.53 -1.31
C PRO A 96 -2.31 -4.56 -2.83
N LEU A 97 -1.25 -3.89 -3.30
CA LEU A 97 -0.86 -3.86 -4.72
C LEU A 97 0.02 -5.06 -5.09
#